data_AF-G9QLP6-F1
#
_entry.id   AF-G9QLP6-F1
#
_cell.length_a   1.000
_cell.length_b   1.000
_cell.length_c   1.000
_cell.angle_alpha   90.00
_cell.angle_beta   90.00
_cell.angle_gamma   90.00
#
_symmetry.space_group_name_H-M   'P 1'
#
loop_
_entity.id
_entity.type
_entity.pdbx_description
1 polymer ?
#
loop_
_entity_poly.entity_id
_entity_poly.type
_entity_poly.pdbx_seq_one_letter_code
_entity_poly.pdbx_strand_id
1 'polypeptide(L)'
;MNPIAKTNLQLADILMGWDPFRIGAGQYDTEMADIIQAVHETDNLETLVRKIRAIFELSFEELLPREEIEPIASALLAVKENSSCDLPFQR
;
A
#
# COMPACT_ATOMS: atom_id res chain seq x y z
N MET A 1 15.95 -11.48 -10.20
CA MET A 1 14.90 -10.45 -10.08
C MET A 1 15.32 -9.47 -9.01
N ASN A 2 15.18 -8.16 -9.23
CA ASN A 2 15.46 -7.14 -8.21
C ASN A 2 14.43 -7.27 -7.07
N PRO A 3 14.82 -7.44 -5.79
CA PRO A 3 13.90 -7.69 -4.67
C PRO A 3 12.82 -6.60 -4.51
N ILE A 4 13.21 -5.33 -4.38
CA ILE A 4 12.86 -4.30 -5.39
C ILE A 4 11.50 -4.42 -6.09
N ALA A 5 11.62 -4.81 -7.35
CA ALA A 5 10.53 -5.00 -8.28
C ALA A 5 9.56 -6.10 -7.85
N LYS A 6 10.01 -7.15 -7.14
CA LYS A 6 9.12 -8.21 -6.67
C LYS A 6 8.15 -7.69 -5.61
N THR A 7 8.63 -6.94 -4.62
CA THR A 7 7.79 -6.32 -3.60
C THR A 7 6.80 -5.35 -4.24
N ASN A 8 7.26 -4.49 -5.16
CA ASN A 8 6.37 -3.54 -5.84
C ASN A 8 5.24 -4.24 -6.62
N LEU A 9 5.53 -5.36 -7.29
CA LEU A 9 4.51 -6.14 -8.00
C LEU A 9 3.47 -6.74 -7.05
N GLN A 10 3.89 -7.22 -5.87
CA GLN A 10 2.96 -7.75 -4.86
C GLN A 10 2.10 -6.65 -4.23
N LEU A 11 2.68 -5.48 -3.97
CA LEU A 11 1.93 -4.32 -3.50
C LEU A 11 0.92 -3.84 -4.54
N ALA A 12 1.31 -3.78 -5.81
CA ALA A 12 0.43 -3.42 -6.91
C ALA A 12 -0.74 -4.41 -7.08
N ASP A 13 -0.49 -5.72 -6.94
CA ASP A 13 -1.54 -6.75 -7.01
C ASP A 13 -2.64 -6.54 -5.95
N ILE A 14 -2.24 -6.23 -4.72
CA ILE A 14 -3.15 -5.90 -3.62
C ILE A 14 -3.97 -4.64 -3.94
N LEU A 15 -3.30 -3.59 -4.44
CA LEU A 15 -3.93 -2.30 -4.72
C LEU A 15 -4.87 -2.34 -5.93
N MET A 16 -4.58 -3.15 -6.95
CA MET A 16 -5.48 -3.36 -8.10
C MET A 16 -6.83 -3.95 -7.71
N GLY A 17 -6.88 -4.72 -6.61
CA GLY A 17 -8.12 -5.27 -6.06
C GLY A 17 -8.88 -4.32 -5.13
N TRP A 18 -8.31 -3.16 -4.79
CA TRP A 18 -8.90 -2.21 -3.84
C TRP A 18 -9.55 -1.05 -4.59
N ASP A 19 -10.88 -1.04 -4.62
CA ASP A 19 -11.69 -0.03 -5.30
C ASP A 19 -12.62 0.69 -4.30
N PRO A 20 -12.09 1.63 -3.50
CA PRO A 20 -12.85 2.25 -2.42
C PRO A 20 -14.02 3.13 -2.92
N PHE A 21 -13.89 3.73 -4.11
CA PHE A 21 -14.94 4.59 -4.69
C PHE A 21 -15.82 3.89 -5.74
N ARG A 22 -15.56 2.62 -6.04
CA ARG A 22 -16.31 1.82 -7.03
C ARG A 22 -16.32 2.44 -8.43
N ILE A 23 -15.24 3.11 -8.81
CA ILE A 23 -15.10 3.76 -10.13
C ILE A 23 -14.41 2.86 -11.16
N GLY A 24 -14.02 1.65 -10.77
CA GLY A 24 -13.42 0.64 -11.63
C GLY A 24 -11.90 0.53 -11.48
N ALA A 25 -11.39 -0.68 -11.75
CA ALA A 25 -9.96 -0.96 -11.69
C ALA A 25 -9.18 -0.13 -12.72
N GLY A 26 -7.99 0.33 -12.32
CA GLY A 26 -7.09 1.14 -13.18
C GLY A 26 -7.41 2.64 -13.22
N GLN A 27 -8.26 3.14 -12.33
CA GLN A 27 -8.47 4.59 -12.16
C GLN A 27 -7.57 5.20 -11.07
N TYR A 28 -6.76 4.38 -10.39
CA TYR A 28 -5.96 4.80 -9.25
C TYR A 28 -4.45 4.69 -9.50
N ASP A 29 -3.99 4.59 -10.76
CA ASP A 29 -2.59 4.27 -11.07
C ASP A 29 -1.59 5.24 -10.41
N THR A 30 -1.95 6.53 -10.33
CA THR A 30 -1.13 7.57 -9.69
C THR A 30 -1.11 7.39 -8.18
N GLU A 31 -2.29 7.19 -7.57
CA GLU A 31 -2.44 7.01 -6.13
C GLU A 31 -1.76 5.71 -5.68
N MET A 32 -1.86 4.64 -6.47
CA MET A 32 -1.19 3.37 -6.21
C MET A 32 0.33 3.53 -6.19
N ALA A 33 0.90 4.28 -7.13
CA ALA A 33 2.33 4.56 -7.14
C ALA A 33 2.77 5.33 -5.88
N ASP A 34 1.99 6.33 -5.47
CA ASP A 34 2.25 7.10 -4.24
C ASP A 34 2.11 6.26 -2.98
N ILE A 35 1.14 5.33 -2.94
CA ILE A 35 0.96 4.40 -1.82
C ILE A 35 2.13 3.42 -1.74
N ILE A 36 2.59 2.87 -2.88
CA ILE A 36 3.76 2.00 -2.92
C ILE A 36 4.99 2.73 -2.38
N GLN A 37 5.21 3.98 -2.79
CA GLN A 37 6.28 4.82 -2.28
C GLN A 37 6.14 5.05 -0.76
N ALA A 38 4.93 5.37 -0.29
CA ALA A 38 4.66 5.55 1.14
C ALA A 38 4.94 4.30 1.98
N VAL A 39 4.64 3.10 1.47
CA VAL A 39 4.97 1.82 2.11
C VAL A 39 6.48 1.68 2.29
N HIS A 40 7.29 2.07 1.30
CA HIS A 40 8.75 2.02 1.45
C HIS A 40 9.28 2.99 2.51
N GLU A 41 8.62 4.13 2.71
CA GLU A 41 9.05 5.19 3.63
C GLU A 41 8.68 4.97 5.10
N THR A 42 7.72 4.09 5.41
CA THR A 42 7.26 3.85 6.79
C THR A 42 6.92 2.39 7.05
N ASP A 43 7.18 1.94 8.28
CA ASP A 43 6.72 0.64 8.81
C ASP A 43 5.58 0.83 9.83
N ASN A 44 5.21 2.08 10.12
CA ASN A 44 4.14 2.41 11.07
C ASN A 44 2.77 2.46 10.37
N LEU A 45 1.86 1.60 10.82
CA LEU A 45 0.49 1.49 10.29
C LEU A 45 -0.28 2.81 10.34
N GLU A 46 -0.26 3.52 11.47
CA GLU A 46 -1.01 4.77 11.63
C GLU A 46 -0.51 5.86 10.66
N THR A 47 0.81 5.91 10.46
CA THR A 47 1.45 6.81 9.52
C THR A 47 1.07 6.46 8.09
N LEU A 48 1.05 5.18 7.73
CA LEU A 48 0.65 4.73 6.39
C LEU A 48 -0.83 5.03 6.12
N VAL A 49 -1.72 4.75 7.08
CA VAL A 49 -3.15 5.07 6.98
C VAL A 49 -3.37 6.57 6.73
N ARG A 50 -2.65 7.43 7.46
CA ARG A 50 -2.73 8.88 7.25
C ARG A 50 -2.24 9.30 5.87
N LYS A 51 -1.14 8.70 5.38
CA LYS A 51 -0.62 8.97 4.04
C LYS A 51 -1.62 8.54 2.95
N ILE A 52 -2.13 7.32 3.03
CA ILE A 52 -3.14 6.80 2.08
C ILE A 52 -4.36 7.72 2.06
N ARG A 53 -4.88 8.10 3.23
CA ARG A 53 -6.03 9.02 3.30
C ARG A 53 -5.74 10.36 2.62
N ALA A 54 -4.56 10.95 2.85
CA ALA A 54 -4.18 12.21 2.23
C ALA A 54 -4.02 12.10 0.71
N ILE A 55 -3.49 10.99 0.19
CA ILE A 55 -3.38 10.73 -1.25
C ILE A 55 -4.76 10.75 -1.91
N PHE A 56 -5.72 10.01 -1.35
CA PHE A 56 -7.08 9.99 -1.91
C PHE A 56 -7.83 11.32 -1.70
N GLU A 57 -7.65 11.99 -0.56
CA GLU A 57 -8.23 13.32 -0.32
C GLU A 57 -7.73 14.34 -1.35
N LEU A 58 -6.45 14.28 -1.73
CA LEU A 58 -5.89 15.17 -2.75
C LEU A 58 -6.40 14.87 -4.15
N SER A 59 -6.62 13.59 -4.49
CA SER A 59 -7.03 13.19 -5.85
C SER A 59 -8.54 13.26 -6.08
N PHE A 60 -9.35 12.94 -5.06
CA PHE A 60 -10.80 12.79 -5.18
C PHE A 60 -11.58 13.82 -4.36
N GLU A 61 -10.91 14.68 -3.59
CA GLU A 61 -11.53 15.63 -2.66
C GLU A 61 -12.46 14.96 -1.63
N GLU A 62 -12.29 13.64 -1.42
CA GLU A 62 -13.09 12.83 -0.51
C GLU A 62 -12.21 12.16 0.56
N LEU A 63 -12.71 12.17 1.79
CA LEU A 63 -12.04 11.56 2.94
C LEU A 63 -12.48 10.11 3.11
N LEU A 64 -11.55 9.18 2.86
CA LEU A 64 -11.77 7.77 3.16
C LEU A 64 -11.78 7.51 4.68
N PRO A 65 -12.78 6.78 5.20
CA PRO A 65 -12.82 6.39 6.60
C PRO A 65 -11.67 5.45 6.95
N ARG A 66 -11.17 5.56 8.18
CA ARG A 66 -9.99 4.81 8.64
C ARG A 66 -10.21 3.30 8.53
N GLU A 67 -11.43 2.87 8.80
CA GLU A 67 -11.87 1.48 8.81
C GLU A 67 -11.75 0.82 7.43
N GLU A 68 -11.83 1.61 6.35
CA GLU A 68 -11.64 1.13 4.96
C GLU A 68 -10.15 1.08 4.56
N ILE A 69 -9.30 1.89 5.22
CA ILE A 69 -7.87 2.02 4.89
C ILE A 69 -6.99 1.08 5.72
N GLU A 70 -7.34 0.86 6.99
CA GLU A 70 -6.53 0.03 7.89
C GLU A 70 -6.27 -1.39 7.37
N PRO A 71 -7.25 -2.13 6.84
CA PRO A 71 -7.03 -3.48 6.34
C PRO A 71 -6.02 -3.51 5.19
N ILE A 72 -6.14 -2.56 4.25
CA ILE A 72 -5.23 -2.49 3.10
C ILE A 72 -3.83 -2.05 3.54
N ALA A 73 -3.73 -1.05 4.42
CA ALA A 73 -2.45 -0.56 4.94
C ALA A 73 -1.69 -1.67 5.69
N SER A 74 -2.40 -2.46 6.51
CA SER A 74 -1.83 -3.60 7.22
C SER A 74 -1.34 -4.68 6.26
N ALA A 75 -2.08 -4.98 5.20
CA ALA A 75 -1.68 -5.97 4.20
C ALA A 75 -0.40 -5.54 3.45
N LEU A 76 -0.29 -4.26 3.09
CA LEU A 76 0.88 -3.71 2.40
C LEU A 76 2.15 -3.77 3.27
N LEU A 77 2.04 -3.41 4.55
CA LEU A 77 3.17 -3.52 5.48
C LEU A 77 3.61 -4.98 5.68
N ALA A 78 2.66 -5.92 5.79
CA ALA A 78 2.99 -7.33 5.90
C ALA A 78 3.75 -7.86 4.67
N VAL A 79 3.44 -7.37 3.46
CA VAL A 79 4.21 -7.71 2.24
C VAL A 79 5.63 -7.17 2.32
N LYS A 80 5.81 -5.92 2.76
CA LYS A 80 7.14 -5.31 2.93
C LYS A 80 7.99 -6.05 3.97
N GLU A 81 7.41 -6.41 5.11
CA GLU A 81 8.09 -7.16 6.16
C GLU A 81 8.52 -8.55 5.68
N ASN A 82 7.61 -9.29 5.04
CA ASN A 82 7.91 -10.60 4.47
C ASN A 82 8.94 -10.54 3.33
N SER A 83 9.00 -9.42 2.60
CA SER A 83 10.02 -9.19 1.56
C SER A 83 11.39 -8.84 2.14
N SER A 84 11.42 -8.19 3.30
CA SER A 84 12.66 -7.85 4.03
C SER A 84 13.19 -9.04 4.84
N CYS A 85 12.44 -10.13 4.93
CA CYS A 85 12.83 -11.36 5.62
C CYS A 85 13.73 -12.24 4.74
N ASP A 86 14.89 -11.69 4.35
CA ASP A 86 16.07 -12.41 3.88
C ASP A 86 17.19 -12.21 4.91
N LEU A 87 16.99 -12.70 6.13
CA LEU A 87 18.07 -12.95 7.09
C LEU A 87 17.97 -14.40 7.58
N PRO A 88 18.94 -15.27 7.21
CA PRO A 88 18.97 -16.64 7.73
C PRO A 88 19.41 -16.60 9.20
N PHE A 89 18.96 -17.53 10.04
CA PHE A 89 19.84 -18.30 10.94
C PHE A 89 19.06 -19.40 11.72
N GLN A 90 19.45 -20.65 11.41
CA GLN A 90 19.55 -21.86 12.23
C GLN A 90 18.41 -22.32 13.15
N ARG A 91 17.88 -23.52 12.83
CA ARG A 91 18.02 -24.70 13.69
C ARG A 91 18.34 -25.93 12.86
#